data_AF-A0A846NC57-F1
#
_entry.id   AF-A0A846NC57-F1
#
_cell.length_a   1.000
_cell.length_b   1.000
_cell.length_c   1.000
_cell.angle_alpha   90.00
_cell.angle_beta   90.00
_cell.angle_gamma   90.00
#
_symmetry.space_group_name_H-M   'P 1'
#
loop_
_entity.id
_entity.type
_entity.pdbx_description
1 polymer ?
#
loop_
_entity_poly.entity_id
_entity_poly.type
_entity_poly.pdbx_seq_one_letter_code
_entity_poly.pdbx_strand_id
1 'polypeptide(L)' 'MKTEDNLKAAFAGESQANRRYTAFSRKAEQEGFIQVSRLFKAAAESETVHALNHLRAMKEIGSTADNLKIAVEGEVY' A
#
# COMPACT_ATOMS: atom_id res chain seq x y z
N MET A 1 -2.18 -16.49 -16.46
CA MET A 1 -2.27 -15.16 -15.83
C MET A 1 -1.21 -14.30 -16.47
N LYS A 2 -1.56 -13.14 -17.04
CA LYS A 2 -0.56 -12.26 -17.69
C LYS A 2 0.23 -11.53 -16.61
N THR A 3 1.47 -11.15 -16.90
CA THR A 3 2.35 -10.44 -15.95
C THR A 3 1.69 -9.17 -15.38
N GLU A 4 0.90 -8.46 -16.17
CA GLU A 4 0.15 -7.28 -15.72
C GLU A 4 -0.91 -7.61 -14.66
N ASP A 5 -1.68 -8.69 -14.84
CA ASP A 5 -2.66 -9.15 -13.86
C ASP A 5 -1.98 -9.53 -12.55
N ASN A 6 -0.80 -10.15 -12.63
CA ASN A 6 0.00 -10.51 -11.46
C ASN A 6 0.47 -9.26 -10.70
N LEU A 7 0.91 -8.22 -11.42
CA LEU A 7 1.35 -6.96 -10.81
C LEU A 7 0.20 -6.21 -10.13
N LYS A 8 -1.01 -6.22 -10.74
CA LYS A 8 -2.21 -5.64 -10.12
C LYS A 8 -2.62 -6.41 -8.87
N ALA A 9 -2.60 -7.74 -8.92
CA ALA A 9 -2.89 -8.58 -7.76
C ALA A 9 -1.87 -8.37 -6.63
N ALA A 10 -0.58 -8.26 -6.96
CA ALA A 10 0.47 -7.95 -6.00
C ALA A 10 0.27 -6.57 -5.38
N PHE A 11 0.07 -5.51 -6.18
CA PHE A 11 -0.22 -4.17 -5.68
C PHE A 11 -1.41 -4.15 -4.70
N ALA A 12 -2.50 -4.84 -5.04
CA ALA A 12 -3.66 -4.97 -4.17
C ALA A 12 -3.31 -5.71 -2.87
N GLY A 13 -2.55 -6.80 -2.95
CA GLY A 13 -2.10 -7.58 -1.80
C GLY A 13 -1.25 -6.75 -0.83
N GLU A 14 -0.24 -6.06 -1.34
CA GLU A 14 0.65 -5.22 -0.53
C GLU A 14 -0.08 -4.01 0.07
N SER A 15 -1.00 -3.41 -0.68
CA SER A 15 -1.85 -2.32 -0.17
C SER A 15 -2.72 -2.80 1.00
N GLN A 16 -3.32 -3.99 0.89
CA GLN A 16 -4.11 -4.56 1.98
C GLN A 16 -3.25 -4.94 3.19
N ALA A 17 -2.07 -5.54 2.97
CA ALA A 17 -1.13 -5.88 4.03
C ALA A 17 -0.69 -4.63 4.80
N ASN A 18 -0.30 -3.58 4.08
CA ASN A 18 0.04 -2.28 4.64
C ASN A 18 -1.09 -1.72 5.56
N ARG A 19 -2.34 -1.73 5.10
CA ARG A 19 -3.48 -1.24 5.89
C ARG A 19 -3.74 -2.11 7.13
N ARG A 20 -3.62 -3.44 7.01
CA ARG A 20 -3.72 -4.37 8.15
C ARG A 20 -2.62 -4.12 9.18
N TYR A 21 -1.35 -4.05 8.78
CA TYR A 21 -0.24 -3.80 9.69
C TYR A 21 -0.32 -2.43 10.36
N THR A 22 -0.80 -1.40 9.65
CA THR A 22 -1.09 -0.10 10.26
C THR A 22 -2.13 -0.22 11.38
N ALA A 23 -3.21 -0.97 11.15
CA ALA A 23 -4.24 -1.19 12.17
C ALA A 23 -3.71 -2.02 13.36
N PHE A 24 -2.91 -3.06 13.10
CA PHE A 24 -2.30 -3.89 14.13
C PHE A 24 -1.29 -3.13 14.98
N SER A 25 -0.50 -2.24 14.37
CA SER A 25 0.42 -1.35 15.08
C SER A 25 -0.30 -0.49 16.11
N ARG A 26 -1.44 0.11 15.74
CA ARG A 26 -2.28 0.91 16.64
C ARG A 26 -2.87 0.06 17.77
N LYS A 27 -3.35 -1.15 17.45
CA LYS A 27 -3.91 -2.06 18.44
C LYS A 27 -2.86 -2.50 19.47
N ALA A 28 -1.66 -2.85 19.00
CA ALA A 28 -0.53 -3.21 19.86
C ALA A 28 -0.10 -2.04 20.77
N GLU A 29 -0.13 -0.81 20.27
CA GLU A 29 0.15 0.38 21.08
C GLU A 29 -0.90 0.60 22.19
N GLN A 30 -2.19 0.46 21.86
CA GLN A 30 -3.30 0.55 22.83
C GLN A 30 -3.21 -0.50 23.94
N GLU A 31 -2.67 -1.69 23.63
CA GLU A 31 -2.47 -2.78 24.59
C GLU A 31 -1.14 -2.69 25.35
N GLY A 32 -0.33 -1.66 25.10
CA GLY A 32 0.96 -1.45 25.76
C GLY A 32 2.13 -2.24 25.17
N PHE A 33 1.94 -2.97 24.08
CA PHE A 33 2.98 -3.72 23.38
C PHE A 33 3.79 -2.84 22.42
N ILE A 34 4.54 -1.88 22.96
CA ILE A 34 5.24 -0.84 22.18
C ILE A 34 6.22 -1.42 21.14
N GLN A 35 6.96 -2.49 21.46
CA GLN A 35 7.90 -3.10 20.52
C GLN A 35 7.18 -3.79 19.35
N VAL A 36 6.05 -4.45 19.62
CA VAL A 36 5.21 -5.09 18.60
C VAL A 36 4.58 -4.03 17.70
N SER A 37 4.12 -2.91 18.28
CA SER A 37 3.62 -1.77 17.52
C SER A 37 4.67 -1.23 16.54
N ARG A 38 5.92 -1.05 16.99
CA ARG A 38 7.04 -0.61 16.14
C ARG A 38 7.34 -1.62 15.03
N LEU A 39 7.30 -2.92 15.33
CA LEU A 39 7.48 -3.96 14.32
C LEU A 39 6.42 -3.88 13.22
N PHE A 40 5.13 -3.80 13.60
CA PHE A 40 4.05 -3.67 12.61
C PHE A 40 4.14 -2.37 11.81
N LYS A 41 4.60 -1.27 12.43
CA LYS A 41 4.81 -0.01 11.72
C LYS A 41 5.91 -0.15 10.66
N ALA A 42 7.05 -0.75 11.01
CA ALA A 42 8.14 -1.00 10.07
C ALA A 42 7.71 -1.94 8.93
N ALA A 43 6.94 -2.99 9.25
CA ALA A 43 6.38 -3.89 8.24
C ALA A 43 5.43 -3.14 7.29
N ALA A 44 4.54 -2.28 7.80
CA ALA A 44 3.67 -1.46 6.97
C ALA A 44 4.49 -0.56 6.03
N GLU A 45 5.54 0.10 6.51
CA GLU A 45 6.43 0.92 5.68
C GLU A 45 7.10 0.09 4.58
N SER A 46 7.51 -1.16 4.86
CA SER A 46 8.01 -2.10 3.85
C SER A 46 6.98 -2.39 2.76
N GLU A 47 5.72 -2.66 3.13
CA GLU A 47 4.67 -2.93 2.14
C GLU A 47 4.32 -1.69 1.30
N THR A 48 4.49 -0.48 1.83
CA THR A 48 4.43 0.74 1.02
C THR A 48 5.50 0.72 -0.07
N VAL A 49 6.73 0.33 0.25
CA VAL A 49 7.82 0.24 -0.75
C VAL A 49 7.47 -0.80 -1.82
N HIS A 50 6.98 -1.98 -1.44
CA HIS A 50 6.56 -3.02 -2.39
C HIS A 50 5.42 -2.53 -3.31
N ALA A 51 4.35 -1.98 -2.74
CA ALA A 51 3.22 -1.46 -3.51
C ALA A 51 3.65 -0.37 -4.52
N LEU A 52 4.49 0.58 -4.08
CA LEU A 52 5.01 1.64 -4.96
C LEU A 52 5.90 1.08 -6.08
N ASN A 53 6.66 0.02 -5.83
CA ASN A 53 7.46 -0.63 -6.86
C ASN A 53 6.58 -1.33 -7.92
N HIS A 54 5.46 -1.94 -7.51
CA HIS A 54 4.49 -2.50 -8.46
C HIS A 54 3.84 -1.42 -9.32
N LEU A 55 3.42 -0.27 -8.74
CA LEU A 55 2.91 0.86 -9.51
C LEU A 55 3.92 1.37 -10.54
N ARG A 56 5.19 1.48 -10.15
CA ARG A 56 6.28 1.86 -11.09
C ARG A 56 6.45 0.84 -12.21
N ALA A 57 6.43 -0.46 -11.89
CA ALA A 57 6.54 -1.52 -12.88
C ALA A 57 5.38 -1.51 -13.89
N MET A 58 4.17 -1.15 -13.43
CA MET A 58 2.99 -0.97 -14.27
C MET A 58 2.95 0.39 -15.00
N LYS A 59 3.88 1.31 -14.71
CA LYS A 59 3.93 2.68 -15.23
C LYS A 59 2.69 3.52 -14.89
N GLU A 60 2.09 3.25 -13.73
CA GLU A 60 0.88 3.93 -13.22
C GLU A 60 1.20 5.27 -12.51
N ILE A 61 2.49 5.67 -12.46
CA ILE A 61 2.92 6.95 -11.88
C ILE A 61 3.35 7.87 -13.02
N GLY A 62 2.46 8.81 -13.37
CA GLY A 62 2.66 9.82 -14.41
C GLY A 62 3.04 11.19 -13.86
N SER A 63 2.79 12.24 -14.66
CA SER A 63 2.93 13.62 -14.21
C SER A 63 1.93 13.93 -13.09
N THR A 64 2.17 14.97 -12.29
CA THR A 64 1.20 15.39 -11.25
C THR A 64 -0.18 15.68 -11.85
N ALA A 65 -0.25 16.26 -13.05
CA ALA A 65 -1.51 16.52 -13.74
C ALA A 65 -2.24 15.23 -14.13
N ASP A 66 -1.52 14.18 -14.56
CA ASP A 66 -2.12 12.90 -14.91
C ASP A 66 -2.56 12.13 -13.67
N ASN A 67 -1.72 12.12 -12.62
CA ASN A 67 -2.06 11.48 -11.34
C ASN A 67 -3.31 12.11 -10.70
N LEU A 68 -3.50 13.42 -10.85
CA LEU A 68 -4.72 14.12 -10.39
C LEU A 68 -5.97 13.66 -11.16
N LYS A 69 -5.88 13.45 -12.48
CA LYS A 69 -7.02 12.94 -13.26
C LYS A 69 -7.41 11.54 -12.80
N ILE A 70 -6.43 10.65 -12.65
CA ILE A 70 -6.64 9.28 -12.15
C ILE A 70 -7.31 9.31 -10.76
N ALA A 71 -6.84 10.17 -9.86
CA ALA A 71 -7.42 10.30 -8.52
C ALA A 71 -8.88 10.77 -8.57
N VAL A 72 -9.20 11.80 -9.36
CA VAL A 72 -10.58 12.30 -9.51
C VAL A 72 -11.49 11.25 -10.12
N GLU A 73 -11.05 10.55 -11.16
CA GLU A 73 -11.83 9.48 -11.81
C GLU A 73 -12.14 8.33 -10.85
N GLY A 74 -11.21 8.00 -9.94
CA GLY A 74 -11.38 6.94 -8.94
C GLY A 74 -12.35 7.27 -7.80
N GLU A 75 -12.63 8.55 -7.53
CA GLU A 75 -13.51 9.00 -6.42
C GLU A 75 -14.99 9.16 -6.84
N VAL A 76 -15.30 9.05 -8.13
CA VAL A 76 -16.67 9.28 -8.67
C VAL A 76 -17.49 7.97 -8.77
N TYR A 77 -17.06 6.91 -8.09
CA TYR A 77 -17.70 5.59 -8.08
C TYR A 77 -18.40 5.25 -6.77
#